data_AF-A0A7U5PH15-F1
#
_entry.id   AF-A0A7U5PH15-F1
#
_cell.length_a   1.000
_cell.length_b   1.000
_cell.length_c   1.000
_cell.angle_alpha   90.00
_cell.angle_beta   90.00
_cell.angle_gamma   90.00
#
_symmetry.space_group_name_H-M   'P 1'
#
loop_
_entity.id
_entity.type
_entity.pdbx_description
1 polymer ?
#
loop_
_entity_poly.entity_id
_entity_poly.type
_entity_poly.pdbx_seq_one_letter_code
_entity_poly.pdbx_strand_id
1 'polypeptide(L)' 'MKKFPVGYSDALTEELSKRLGRKFGEVDVKVRFAGADGLTVLGGASEDKKTVEEILQETWESADDWFQA' A
#
# COMPACT_ATOMS: atom_id res chain seq x y z
N MET A 1 -0.62 -16.82 11.75
CA MET A 1 0.13 -15.64 11.27
C MET A 1 0.59 -15.95 9.86
N LYS A 2 0.02 -15.30 8.83
CA LYS A 2 0.53 -15.43 7.46
C LYS A 2 1.99 -14.98 7.48
N LYS A 3 2.90 -15.82 6.99
CA LYS A 3 4.31 -15.48 6.85
C LYS A 3 4.51 -14.96 5.43
N PHE A 4 4.83 -13.68 5.31
CA PHE A 4 5.20 -13.10 4.02
C PHE A 4 6.67 -13.39 3.72
N PRO A 5 7.04 -13.51 2.43
CA PRO A 5 8.44 -13.62 2.04
C PRO A 5 9.27 -12.44 2.57
N VAL A 6 10.56 -12.66 2.73
CA VAL A 6 11.51 -11.59 3.07
C VAL A 6 11.46 -10.51 1.98
N GLY A 7 11.45 -9.24 2.38
CA GLY A 7 11.41 -8.10 1.46
C GLY A 7 10.01 -7.72 0.96
N TYR A 8 8.97 -8.51 1.26
CA TYR A 8 7.61 -8.19 0.83
C TYR A 8 7.11 -6.85 1.37
N SER A 9 7.39 -6.51 2.63
CA SER A 9 7.00 -5.22 3.21
C SER A 9 7.60 -4.03 2.45
N ASP A 10 8.86 -4.19 2.03
CA ASP A 10 9.64 -3.12 1.41
C ASP A 10 9.17 -2.92 -0.03
N ALA A 11 9.01 -4.03 -0.78
CA ALA A 11 8.46 -4.01 -2.13
C ALA A 11 7.02 -3.48 -2.16
N LEU A 12 6.17 -3.88 -1.20
CA LEU A 12 4.81 -3.34 -1.08
C LEU A 12 4.83 -1.84 -0.75
N THR A 13 5.74 -1.39 0.13
CA THR A 13 5.89 0.03 0.44
C THR A 13 6.29 0.81 -0.82
N GLU A 14 7.25 0.30 -1.59
CA GLU A 14 7.72 0.95 -2.82
C GLU A 14 6.61 1.07 -3.88
N GLU A 15 5.95 -0.05 -4.22
CA GLU A 15 4.92 -0.03 -5.27
C GLU A 15 3.70 0.78 -4.85
N LEU A 16 3.27 0.67 -3.59
CA LEU A 16 2.16 1.47 -3.07
C LEU A 16 2.49 2.96 -3.05
N SER A 17 3.73 3.34 -2.69
CA SER A 17 4.20 4.74 -2.75
C SER A 17 4.14 5.28 -4.18
N LYS A 18 4.58 4.50 -5.16
CA LYS A 18 4.57 4.90 -6.57
C LYS A 18 3.14 5.08 -7.09
N ARG A 19 2.20 4.19 -6.75
CA ARG A 19 0.81 4.29 -7.18
C ARG A 19 0.07 5.45 -6.51
N LEU A 20 0.23 5.59 -5.20
CA LEU A 20 -0.34 6.72 -4.47
C LEU A 20 0.25 8.05 -4.93
N GLY A 21 1.55 8.09 -5.20
CA GLY A 21 2.22 9.32 -5.65
C GLY A 21 1.75 9.80 -7.02
N ARG A 22 1.32 8.90 -7.92
CA ARG A 22 0.68 9.28 -9.20
C ARG A 22 -0.67 9.99 -8.99
N LYS A 23 -1.37 9.68 -7.89
CA LYS A 23 -2.70 10.23 -7.58
C LYS A 23 -2.61 11.50 -6.72
N PHE A 24 -1.72 11.50 -5.73
CA PHE A 24 -1.68 12.51 -4.66
C PHE A 24 -0.41 13.35 -4.65
N GLY A 25 0.58 13.06 -5.51
CA GLY A 25 1.86 13.76 -5.55
C GLY A 25 2.86 13.20 -4.54
N GLU A 26 3.44 14.06 -3.70
CA GLU A 26 4.38 13.62 -2.67
C GLU A 26 3.63 13.03 -1.48
N VAL A 27 3.85 11.73 -1.20
CA VAL A 27 3.20 10.99 -0.10
C VAL A 27 4.23 10.18 0.69
N ASP A 28 4.07 10.13 2.01
CA ASP A 28 4.85 9.25 2.90
C ASP A 28 4.04 7.99 3.19
N VAL A 29 4.57 6.82 2.82
CA VAL A 29 3.90 5.53 2.98
C VAL A 29 4.74 4.65 3.89
N LYS A 30 4.09 4.03 4.88
CA LYS A 30 4.71 3.06 5.79
C LYS A 30 3.86 1.81 5.86
N VAL A 31 4.44 0.66 5.51
CA VAL A 31 3.80 -0.65 5.64
C VAL A 31 4.42 -1.41 6.79
N ARG A 32 3.58 -2.01 7.63
CA ARG A 32 4.01 -2.92 8.71
C ARG A 32 3.05 -4.10 8.84
N PHE A 33 3.57 -5.25 9.21
CA PHE A 33 2.75 -6.40 9.57
C PHE A 33 2.42 -6.35 11.07
N ALA A 34 1.13 -6.43 11.39
CA ALA A 34 0.63 -6.41 12.76
C ALA A 34 -0.41 -7.53 12.97
N GLY A 35 -0.81 -7.76 14.22
CA GLY A 35 -1.82 -8.78 14.55
C GLY A 35 -3.25 -8.43 14.12
N ALA A 36 -3.49 -7.21 13.68
CA ALA A 36 -4.77 -6.73 13.16
C ALA A 36 -4.54 -5.84 11.94
N ASP A 37 -5.47 -5.91 10.99
CA ASP A 37 -5.47 -5.08 9.79
C ASP A 37 -5.90 -3.64 10.14
N GLY A 38 -5.29 -2.66 9.48
CA GLY A 38 -5.63 -1.26 9.68
C GLY A 38 -5.00 -0.35 8.64
N LEU A 39 -5.77 0.65 8.21
CA LEU A 39 -5.34 1.72 7.31
C LEU A 39 -5.63 3.07 7.97
N THR A 40 -4.62 3.93 8.01
CA THR A 40 -4.74 5.31 8.49
C THR A 40 -4.27 6.24 7.39
N VAL A 41 -5.10 7.22 7.05
CA VAL A 41 -4.79 8.28 6.08
C VAL A 41 -4.85 9.60 6.82
N LEU A 42 -3.77 10.39 6.75
CA LEU A 42 -3.65 11.69 7.42
C LEU A 42 -3.45 12.78 6.38
N GLY A 43 -4.02 13.96 6.64
CA GLY A 43 -3.85 15.14 5.76
C GLY A 43 -4.66 15.13 4.46
N GLY A 44 -5.47 14.10 4.22
CA GLY A 44 -6.39 14.01 3.08
C GLY A 44 -7.84 14.34 3.45
N ALA A 45 -8.69 14.45 2.42
CA ALA A 45 -10.13 14.56 2.54
C ALA A 45 -10.77 13.23 2.95
N SER A 46 -12.06 13.25 3.31
CA SER A 46 -12.75 12.03 3.78
C SER A 46 -12.86 10.96 2.69
N GLU A 47 -12.98 11.41 1.44
CA GLU A 47 -13.03 10.60 0.22
C GLU A 47 -11.68 9.96 -0.14
N ASP A 48 -10.56 10.59 0.24
CA ASP A 48 -9.22 10.10 -0.12
C ASP A 48 -8.95 8.74 0.52
N LYS A 49 -9.50 8.48 1.71
CA LYS A 49 -9.38 7.18 2.34
C LYS A 49 -9.91 6.06 1.45
N LYS A 50 -11.05 6.26 0.79
CA LYS A 50 -11.65 5.28 -0.12
C LYS A 50 -10.76 5.03 -1.33
N THR A 51 -10.20 6.08 -1.91
CA THR A 51 -9.25 5.97 -3.03
C THR A 51 -7.96 5.27 -2.62
N VAL A 52 -7.43 5.51 -1.42
CA VAL A 52 -6.26 4.79 -0.88
C VAL A 52 -6.59 3.31 -0.68
N GLU A 53 -7.79 2.97 -0.18
CA GLU A 53 -8.25 1.58 -0.05
C GLU A 53 -8.35 0.87 -1.41
N GLU A 54 -8.90 1.54 -2.43
CA GLU A 54 -9.00 1.01 -3.80
C GLU A 54 -7.60 0.76 -4.38
N ILE A 55 -6.69 1.73 -4.29
CA ILE A 55 -5.31 1.58 -4.78
C ILE A 55 -4.58 0.46 -4.03
N LEU A 56 -4.76 0.34 -2.72
CA LEU A 56 -4.18 -0.74 -1.92
C LEU A 56 -4.70 -2.12 -2.38
N GLN A 57 -6.00 -2.23 -2.64
CA GLN A 57 -6.60 -3.46 -3.17
C GLN A 57 -6.04 -3.82 -4.56
N GLU A 58 -6.02 -2.86 -5.49
CA GLU A 58 -5.44 -3.07 -6.83
C GLU A 58 -3.96 -3.47 -6.76
N THR A 59 -3.20 -2.88 -5.83
CA THR A 59 -1.78 -3.24 -5.60
C THR A 59 -1.66 -4.67 -5.12
N TRP A 60 -2.55 -5.10 -4.23
CA TRP A 60 -2.58 -6.47 -3.74
C TRP A 60 -2.97 -7.48 -4.82
N GLU A 61 -3.99 -7.17 -5.63
CA GLU A 61 -4.49 -8.05 -6.69
C GLU A 61 -3.53 -8.20 -7.86
N SER A 62 -2.63 -7.23 -8.06
CA SER A 62 -1.58 -7.27 -9.10
C SER A 62 -0.20 -7.66 -8.55
N ALA A 63 -0.12 -8.32 -7.39
CA ALA A 63 1.15 -8.70 -6.75
C ALA A 63 2.07 -9.52 -7.67
N ASP A 64 1.52 -10.36 -8.53
CA ASP A 64 2.31 -11.17 -9.48
C ASP A 64 3.09 -10.30 -10.49
N ASP A 65 2.60 -9.09 -10.81
CA ASP A 65 3.21 -8.20 -11.79
C ASP A 65 4.38 -7.36 -11.23
N TRP A 66 4.40 -7.10 -9.91
CA TRP A 66 5.39 -6.20 -9.30
C TRP A 66 6.26 -6.86 -8.21
N PHE A 67 5.83 -7.97 -7.61
CA PHE A 67 6.59 -8.62 -6.53
C PHE A 67 7.41 -9.83 -7.00
N GLN A 68 7.06 -10.44 -8.14
CA GLN A 68 7.73 -11.62 -8.69
C GLN A 68 8.58 -11.32 -9.95
N ALA A 69 8.69 -10.05 -10.34
CA ALA A 69 9.41 -9.58 -11.52
C ALA A 69 10.93 -9.55 -11.34
#